data_AF-A0A964PVJ0-F1
#
_entry.id   AF-A0A964PVJ0-F1
#
_cell.length_a   1.000
_cell.length_b   1.000
_cell.length_c   1.000
_cell.angle_alpha   90.00
_cell.angle_beta   90.00
_cell.angle_gamma   90.00
#
_symmetry.space_group_name_H-M   'P 1'
#
loop_
_entity.id
_entity.type
_entity.pdbx_description
1 polymer ?
#
loop_
_entity_poly.entity_id
_entity_poly.type
_entity_poly.pdbx_seq_one_letter_code
_entity_poly.pdbx_strand_id
1 'polypeptide(L)'
;MKLPPKVLEEFRRHGRNGGKARAAGMAPEARIAGARHAATARWIGERFGARSFAALGLPGGETIDAGLADLAASATSTESLLVSLAAPRLRREGVPVVVVQSDAEQRLYDRLEQSEGELAHARYNALRRQVVSFADACRVARVDC
;
A
#
# COMPACT_ATOMS: atom_id res chain seq x y z
N MET A 1 17.72 -26.62 -1.59
CA MET A 1 18.21 -26.78 -2.97
C MET A 1 18.08 -25.45 -3.69
N LYS A 2 19.18 -24.84 -4.17
CA LYS A 2 19.10 -23.64 -5.03
C LYS A 2 18.88 -24.09 -6.47
N LEU A 3 17.85 -23.56 -7.13
CA LEU A 3 17.59 -23.86 -8.54
C LEU A 3 18.77 -23.42 -9.42
N PRO A 4 19.11 -24.17 -10.49
CA PRO A 4 20.14 -23.76 -11.44
C PRO A 4 19.84 -22.37 -12.04
N PRO A 5 20.85 -21.52 -12.30
CA PRO A 5 20.66 -20.17 -12.82
C PRO A 5 19.82 -20.10 -14.10
N LYS A 6 20.02 -21.06 -15.02
CA LYS A 6 19.22 -21.17 -16.27
C LYS A 6 17.73 -21.37 -15.99
N VAL A 7 17.39 -22.22 -15.03
CA VAL A 7 16.00 -22.50 -14.65
C VAL A 7 15.35 -21.27 -14.02
N LEU A 8 16.08 -20.56 -13.15
CA LEU A 8 15.60 -19.28 -12.60
C LEU A 8 15.35 -18.22 -13.68
N GLU A 9 16.22 -18.16 -14.69
CA GLU A 9 16.05 -17.24 -15.81
C GLU A 9 14.83 -17.58 -16.68
N GLU A 10 14.57 -18.87 -16.91
CA GLU A 10 13.35 -19.32 -17.60
C GLU A 10 12.08 -18.96 -16.83
N PHE A 11 12.05 -19.18 -15.50
CA PHE A 11 10.93 -18.75 -14.67
C PHE A 11 10.72 -17.23 -14.73
N ARG A 12 11.79 -16.44 -14.68
CA ARG A 12 11.73 -14.98 -14.82
C ARG A 12 11.22 -14.57 -16.20
N ARG A 13 11.65 -15.24 -17.28
CA ARG A 13 11.16 -15.02 -18.65
C ARG A 13 9.67 -15.33 -18.76
N HIS A 14 9.24 -16.47 -18.23
CA HIS A 14 7.84 -16.87 -18.23
C HIS A 14 6.97 -15.89 -17.44
N GLY A 15 7.42 -15.45 -16.26
CA GLY A 15 6.73 -14.42 -15.47
C GLY A 15 6.61 -13.08 -16.21
N ARG A 16 7.68 -12.63 -16.89
CA ARG A 16 7.65 -11.42 -17.73
C ARG A 16 6.66 -11.55 -18.88
N ASN A 17 6.65 -12.68 -19.58
CA ASN A 17 5.74 -12.92 -20.70
C ASN A 17 4.28 -13.00 -20.25
N GLY A 18 4.00 -13.70 -19.15
CA GLY A 18 2.66 -13.74 -18.55
C GLY A 18 2.17 -12.37 -18.06
N GLY A 19 3.08 -11.53 -17.52
CA GLY A 19 2.78 -10.15 -17.17
C GLY A 19 2.44 -9.29 -18.40
N LYS A 20 3.23 -9.40 -19.48
CA LYS A 20 2.96 -8.70 -20.76
C LYS A 20 1.62 -9.11 -21.38
N ALA A 21 1.32 -10.41 -21.39
CA ALA A 21 0.06 -10.93 -21.92
C ALA A 21 -1.16 -10.41 -21.12
N ARG A 22 -1.07 -10.41 -19.79
CA ARG A 22 -2.10 -9.80 -18.93
C ARG A 22 -2.28 -8.31 -19.20
N ALA A 23 -1.18 -7.58 -19.37
CA ALA A 23 -1.22 -6.15 -19.64
C ALA A 23 -1.80 -5.81 -21.04
N ALA A 24 -1.63 -6.69 -22.04
CA ALA A 24 -2.09 -6.44 -23.40
C ALA A 24 -3.61 -6.27 -23.52
N GLY A 25 -4.39 -6.92 -22.64
CA GLY A 25 -5.85 -6.78 -22.59
C GLY A 25 -6.37 -5.74 -21.60
N MET A 26 -5.49 -5.03 -20.89
CA MET A 26 -5.88 -4.11 -19.81
C MET A 26 -6.02 -2.66 -20.29
N ALA A 27 -7.05 -2.00 -19.77
CA ALA A 27 -7.18 -0.55 -19.83
C ALA A 27 -5.88 0.13 -19.32
N PRO A 28 -5.46 1.27 -19.91
CA PRO A 28 -4.26 2.00 -19.48
C PRO A 28 -4.18 2.25 -17.96
N GLU A 29 -5.30 2.59 -17.34
CA GLU A 29 -5.44 2.90 -15.92
C GLU A 29 -5.15 1.66 -15.06
N ALA A 30 -5.70 0.51 -15.45
CA ALA A 30 -5.45 -0.77 -14.79
C ALA A 30 -3.98 -1.20 -14.91
N ARG A 31 -3.32 -0.91 -16.03
CA ARG A 31 -1.87 -1.14 -16.19
C ARG A 31 -1.04 -0.26 -15.25
N ILE A 32 -1.37 1.03 -15.15
CA ILE A 32 -0.69 1.96 -14.24
C ILE A 32 -0.89 1.51 -12.79
N ALA A 33 -2.11 1.14 -12.41
CA ALA A 33 -2.43 0.64 -11.09
C ALA A 33 -1.64 -0.62 -10.74
N GLY A 34 -1.62 -1.60 -11.65
CA GLY A 34 -0.84 -2.83 -11.49
C GLY A 34 0.67 -2.56 -11.36
N ALA A 35 1.21 -1.64 -12.16
CA ALA A 35 2.62 -1.26 -12.10
C ALA A 35 2.98 -0.58 -10.76
N ARG A 36 2.13 0.34 -10.28
CA ARG A 36 2.31 1.02 -8.99
C ARG A 36 2.24 0.04 -7.82
N HIS A 37 1.23 -0.84 -7.80
CA HIS A 37 1.09 -1.86 -6.77
C HIS A 37 2.30 -2.80 -6.75
N ALA A 38 2.77 -3.25 -7.92
CA ALA A 38 3.96 -4.09 -8.02
C ALA A 38 5.24 -3.36 -7.56
N ALA A 39 5.37 -2.07 -7.82
CA ALA A 39 6.49 -1.26 -7.35
C ALA A 39 6.49 -1.15 -5.82
N THR A 40 5.33 -0.88 -5.20
CA THR A 40 5.16 -0.86 -3.74
C THR A 40 5.53 -2.21 -3.13
N ALA A 41 4.99 -3.32 -3.65
CA ALA A 41 5.26 -4.66 -3.12
C ALA A 41 6.76 -5.03 -3.21
N ARG A 42 7.42 -4.67 -4.32
CA ARG A 42 8.87 -4.85 -4.47
C ARG A 42 9.65 -4.05 -3.44
N TRP A 43 9.28 -2.78 -3.27
CA TRP A 43 9.93 -1.92 -2.28
C TRP A 43 9.77 -2.46 -0.85
N ILE A 44 8.58 -2.95 -0.48
CA ILE A 44 8.37 -3.59 0.83
C ILE A 44 9.26 -4.84 0.96
N GLY A 45 9.34 -5.66 -0.08
CA GLY A 45 10.21 -6.84 -0.12
C GLY A 45 11.69 -6.52 0.06
N GLU A 46 12.15 -5.44 -0.58
CA GLU A 46 13.55 -4.99 -0.47
C GLU A 46 13.85 -4.42 0.92
N ARG A 47 12.96 -3.61 1.49
CA ARG A 47 13.20 -2.86 2.73
C ARG A 47 12.89 -3.64 4.02
N PHE A 48 11.92 -4.54 3.96
CA PHE A 48 11.39 -5.27 5.13
C PHE A 48 11.51 -6.78 5.01
N GLY A 49 11.96 -7.31 3.86
CA GLY A 49 11.99 -8.76 3.62
C GLY A 49 10.60 -9.41 3.58
N ALA A 50 9.53 -8.62 3.47
CA ALA A 50 8.14 -9.07 3.52
C ALA A 50 7.39 -8.73 2.23
N ARG A 51 6.30 -9.46 1.94
CA ARG A 51 5.49 -9.21 0.73
C ARG A 51 4.53 -8.02 0.88
N SER A 52 4.20 -7.66 2.11
CA SER A 52 3.28 -6.59 2.48
C SER A 52 3.49 -6.26 3.96
N PHE A 53 2.91 -5.15 4.44
CA PHE A 53 3.00 -4.83 5.87
C PHE A 53 2.15 -5.76 6.74
N ALA A 54 0.99 -6.20 6.24
CA ALA A 54 0.17 -7.22 6.89
C ALA A 54 0.94 -8.55 7.05
N ALA A 55 1.71 -8.96 6.04
CA ALA A 55 2.54 -10.17 6.11
C ALA A 55 3.68 -10.06 7.14
N LEU A 56 4.12 -8.83 7.46
CA LEU A 56 5.10 -8.56 8.51
C LEU A 56 4.45 -8.49 9.91
N GLY A 57 3.12 -8.46 9.99
CA GLY A 57 2.38 -8.35 11.26
C GLY A 57 2.44 -6.97 11.90
N LEU A 58 2.66 -5.91 11.12
CA LEU A 58 2.64 -4.54 11.66
C LEU A 58 1.22 -4.13 12.06
N PRO A 59 1.04 -3.40 13.18
CA PRO A 59 -0.26 -2.91 13.59
C PRO A 59 -0.87 -2.01 12.52
N GLY A 60 -2.03 -2.39 11.98
CA GLY A 60 -2.68 -1.68 10.87
C GLY A 60 -2.01 -1.82 9.51
N GLY A 61 -1.11 -2.80 9.34
CA GLY A 61 -0.46 -3.09 8.07
C GLY A 61 -1.46 -3.41 6.96
N GLU A 62 -2.54 -4.11 7.27
CA GLU A 62 -3.64 -4.42 6.36
C GLU A 62 -4.35 -3.16 5.85
N THR A 63 -4.57 -2.17 6.72
CA THR A 63 -5.19 -0.89 6.38
C THR A 63 -4.29 -0.07 5.45
N ILE A 64 -2.97 -0.07 5.73
CA ILE A 64 -2.00 0.64 4.88
C ILE A 64 -1.82 -0.06 3.53
N ASP A 65 -1.72 -1.39 3.51
CA ASP A 65 -1.62 -2.18 2.28
C ASP A 65 -2.84 -1.94 1.37
N ALA A 66 -4.05 -1.95 1.93
CA ALA A 66 -5.29 -1.66 1.22
C ALA A 66 -5.30 -0.22 0.67
N GLY A 67 -4.97 0.77 1.50
CA GLY A 67 -4.96 2.17 1.08
C GLY A 67 -3.93 2.46 -0.03
N LEU A 68 -2.77 1.81 0.00
CA LEU A 68 -1.77 1.91 -1.07
C LEU A 68 -2.26 1.26 -2.38
N ALA A 69 -2.96 0.13 -2.29
CA ALA A 69 -3.56 -0.52 -3.45
C ALA A 69 -4.68 0.35 -4.07
N ASP A 70 -5.52 0.95 -3.24
CA ASP A 70 -6.59 1.84 -3.69
C ASP A 70 -6.04 3.11 -4.32
N LEU A 71 -4.99 3.72 -3.73
CA LEU A 71 -4.29 4.86 -4.35
C LEU A 71 -3.63 4.49 -5.68
N ALA A 72 -3.09 3.27 -5.80
CA ALA A 72 -2.55 2.80 -7.07
C ALA A 72 -3.64 2.72 -8.14
N ALA A 73 -4.85 2.30 -7.77
CA ALA A 73 -6.04 2.23 -8.61
C ALA A 73 -6.79 3.55 -8.80
N SER A 74 -6.30 4.66 -8.23
CA SER A 74 -7.00 5.95 -8.18
C SER A 74 -8.40 5.86 -7.54
N ALA A 75 -8.61 4.91 -6.63
CA ALA A 75 -9.85 4.71 -5.91
C ALA A 75 -9.90 5.56 -4.63
N THR A 76 -11.03 6.20 -4.39
CA THR A 76 -11.32 6.90 -3.12
C THR A 76 -12.01 5.95 -2.17
N SER A 77 -11.26 5.42 -1.20
CA SER A 77 -11.72 4.60 -0.09
C SER A 77 -11.33 5.26 1.23
N THR A 78 -11.86 4.74 2.35
CA THR A 78 -11.49 5.19 3.70
C THR A 78 -9.98 5.01 3.91
N GLU A 79 -9.45 3.88 3.47
CA GLU A 79 -8.04 3.49 3.57
C GLU A 79 -7.15 4.38 2.69
N SER A 80 -7.57 4.67 1.45
CA SER A 80 -6.78 5.51 0.54
C SER A 80 -6.73 6.97 0.96
N LEU A 81 -7.81 7.47 1.58
CA LEU A 81 -7.86 8.79 2.20
C LEU A 81 -7.00 8.82 3.48
N LEU A 82 -7.05 7.79 4.30
CA LEU A 82 -6.21 7.66 5.49
C LEU A 82 -4.72 7.63 5.14
N VAL A 83 -4.31 6.86 4.12
CA VAL A 83 -2.92 6.84 3.64
C VAL A 83 -2.51 8.19 3.05
N SER A 84 -3.42 8.90 2.36
CA SER A 84 -3.17 10.26 1.87
C SER A 84 -2.95 11.25 3.01
N LEU A 85 -3.80 11.20 4.04
CA LEU A 85 -3.69 12.02 5.25
C LEU A 85 -2.36 11.74 5.99
N ALA A 86 -1.98 10.46 6.08
CA ALA A 86 -0.77 10.00 6.74
C ALA A 86 0.52 10.17 5.91
N ALA A 87 0.41 10.58 4.64
CA ALA A 87 1.50 10.57 3.69
C ALA A 87 2.79 11.28 4.18
N PRO A 88 2.74 12.45 4.84
CA PRO A 88 3.95 13.10 5.34
C PRO A 88 4.73 12.21 6.32
N ARG A 89 4.05 11.52 7.23
CA ARG A 89 4.69 10.64 8.22
C ARG A 89 5.13 9.33 7.58
N LEU A 90 4.29 8.71 6.75
CA LEU A 90 4.63 7.47 6.04
C LEU A 90 5.87 7.64 5.15
N ARG A 91 5.97 8.76 4.43
CA ARG A 91 7.15 9.11 3.62
C ARG A 91 8.40 9.29 4.46
N ARG A 92 8.29 9.88 5.66
CA ARG A 92 9.41 10.01 6.61
C ARG A 92 9.95 8.64 7.04
N GLU A 93 9.06 7.67 7.25
CA GLU A 93 9.44 6.29 7.54
C GLU A 93 9.83 5.49 6.28
N GLY A 94 9.85 6.15 5.11
CA GLY A 94 10.32 5.64 3.84
C GLY A 94 9.25 5.02 2.94
N VAL A 95 8.00 4.90 3.40
CA VAL A 95 6.92 4.27 2.62
C VAL A 95 6.67 5.06 1.31
N PRO A 96 6.61 4.39 0.14
CA PRO A 96 6.53 5.05 -1.16
C PRO A 96 5.09 5.49 -1.46
N VAL A 97 4.62 6.52 -0.76
CA VAL A 97 3.31 7.16 -1.05
C VAL A 97 3.49 8.14 -2.19
N VAL A 98 3.31 7.68 -3.43
CA VAL A 98 3.54 8.50 -4.65
C VAL A 98 2.37 9.43 -4.94
N VAL A 99 1.15 8.94 -4.81
CA VAL A 99 -0.08 9.69 -5.09
C VAL A 99 -0.78 9.99 -3.76
N VAL A 100 -1.29 11.21 -3.62
CA VAL A 100 -2.12 11.63 -2.49
C VAL A 100 -3.37 12.29 -3.02
N GLN A 101 -4.48 12.11 -2.32
CA GLN A 101 -5.74 12.78 -2.63
C GLN A 101 -5.79 14.14 -1.92
N SER A 102 -6.33 15.16 -2.58
CA SER A 102 -6.58 16.46 -1.96
C SER A 102 -7.69 16.35 -0.90
N ASP A 103 -7.63 17.24 0.09
CA ASP A 103 -8.64 17.38 1.15
C ASP A 103 -8.94 16.05 1.87
N ALA A 104 -7.91 15.20 1.98
CA ALA A 104 -8.06 13.82 2.44
C ALA A 104 -8.67 13.72 3.84
N GLU A 105 -8.37 14.68 4.73
CA GLU A 105 -8.95 14.72 6.08
C GLU A 105 -10.46 14.96 6.04
N GLN A 106 -10.90 16.01 5.36
CA GLN A 106 -12.33 16.35 5.26
C GLN A 106 -13.09 15.22 4.57
N ARG A 107 -12.59 14.74 3.43
CA ARG A 107 -13.22 13.64 2.67
C ARG A 107 -13.28 12.33 3.46
N LEU A 108 -12.28 12.06 4.30
CA LEU A 108 -12.30 10.90 5.20
C LEU A 108 -13.40 11.08 6.25
N TYR A 109 -13.48 12.25 6.88
CA TYR A 109 -14.47 12.54 7.89
C TYR A 109 -15.90 12.46 7.32
N ASP A 110 -16.16 13.10 6.19
CA ASP A 110 -17.47 13.08 5.51
C ASP A 110 -17.91 11.63 5.19
N ARG A 111 -16.97 10.79 4.75
CA ARG A 111 -17.24 9.38 4.44
C ARG A 111 -17.57 8.58 5.71
N LEU A 112 -16.83 8.83 6.79
CA LEU A 112 -17.08 8.18 8.07
C LEU A 112 -18.43 8.61 8.66
N GLU A 113 -18.78 9.89 8.54
CA GLU A 113 -20.08 10.43 8.96
C GLU A 113 -21.22 9.77 8.19
N GLN A 114 -21.08 9.60 6.87
CA GLN A 114 -22.07 8.90 6.06
C GLN A 114 -22.23 7.42 6.42
N SER A 115 -21.15 6.74 6.83
CA SER A 115 -21.19 5.30 7.12
C SER A 115 -21.49 4.94 8.57
N GLU A 116 -21.04 5.75 9.53
CA GLU A 116 -21.04 5.43 10.97
C GLU A 116 -21.75 6.49 11.82
N GLY A 117 -22.22 7.60 11.24
CA GLY A 117 -23.01 8.63 11.93
C GLY A 117 -22.30 9.17 13.18
N GLU A 118 -22.95 9.02 14.34
CA GLU A 118 -22.43 9.49 15.64
C GLU A 118 -21.08 8.87 16.02
N LEU A 119 -20.73 7.71 15.47
CA LEU A 119 -19.45 7.03 15.76
C LEU A 119 -18.29 7.53 14.87
N ALA A 120 -18.56 8.37 13.87
CA ALA A 120 -17.55 8.82 12.90
C ALA A 120 -16.32 9.43 13.57
N HIS A 121 -16.52 10.25 14.61
CA HIS A 121 -15.42 10.87 15.35
C HIS A 121 -14.57 9.83 16.10
N ALA A 122 -15.20 8.84 16.74
CA ALA A 122 -14.50 7.76 17.42
C ALA A 122 -13.70 6.90 16.43
N ARG A 123 -14.30 6.58 15.28
CA ARG A 123 -13.66 5.83 14.19
C ARG A 123 -12.48 6.57 13.58
N TYR A 124 -12.65 7.87 13.30
CA TYR A 124 -11.58 8.74 12.82
C TYR A 124 -10.38 8.73 13.76
N ASN A 125 -10.61 8.91 15.07
CA ASN A 125 -9.54 8.87 16.07
C ASN A 125 -8.87 7.50 16.16
N ALA A 126 -9.64 6.41 16.06
CA ALA A 126 -9.09 5.06 16.05
C ALA A 126 -8.16 4.84 14.85
N LEU A 127 -8.58 5.22 13.64
CA LEU A 127 -7.77 5.12 12.42
C LEU A 127 -6.50 5.96 12.53
N ARG A 128 -6.57 7.19 13.08
CA ARG A 128 -5.37 8.01 13.31
C ARG A 128 -4.38 7.34 14.27
N ARG A 129 -4.86 6.80 15.39
CA ARG A 129 -4.00 6.09 16.35
C ARG A 129 -3.36 4.85 15.72
N GLN A 130 -4.13 4.12 14.91
CA GLN A 130 -3.63 2.95 14.18
C GLN A 130 -2.49 3.35 13.23
N VAL A 131 -2.64 4.43 12.45
CA VAL A 131 -1.57 4.94 11.56
C VAL A 131 -0.33 5.37 12.34
N VAL A 132 -0.52 6.03 13.49
CA VAL A 132 0.60 6.43 14.37
C VAL A 132 1.37 5.19 14.83
N SER A 133 0.66 4.19 15.34
CA SER A 133 1.23 2.92 15.78
C SER A 133 1.93 2.18 14.63
N PHE A 134 1.32 2.19 13.44
CA PHE A 134 1.92 1.63 12.24
C PHE A 134 3.26 2.29 11.94
N ALA A 135 3.29 3.62 11.86
CA ALA A 135 4.50 4.37 11.51
C ALA A 135 5.64 4.10 12.50
N ASP A 136 5.33 4.02 13.80
CA ASP A 136 6.31 3.71 14.83
C ASP A 136 6.84 2.28 14.72
N ALA A 137 5.97 1.29 14.46
CA ALA A 137 6.39 -0.09 14.21
C ALA A 137 7.21 -0.21 12.91
N CYS A 138 6.80 0.50 11.87
CA CYS A 138 7.46 0.53 10.56
C CYS A 138 8.88 1.09 10.68
N ARG A 139 9.11 2.09 11.54
CA ARG A 139 10.44 2.61 11.85
C ARG A 139 11.38 1.54 12.42
N VAL A 140 10.87 0.71 13.33
CA VAL A 140 11.63 -0.32 14.04
C VAL A 140 11.89 -1.56 13.18
N ALA A 141 10.98 -1.89 12.27
CA ALA A 141 11.02 -3.14 11.50
C ALA A 141 11.91 -3.12 10.24
N ARG A 142 12.56 -1.99 9.90
CA ARG A 142 13.37 -1.86 8.68
C ARG A 142 14.61 -2.76 8.77
N VAL A 143 14.92 -3.47 7.68
CA VAL A 143 16.07 -4.40 7.62
C VAL A 143 17.38 -3.67 7.30
N ASP A 144 17.29 -2.42 6.81
CA ASP A 144 18.44 -1.60 6.38
C ASP A 144 19.21 -0.93 7.55
N CYS A 145 19.36 -1.61 8.70
CA CYS A 145 20.17 -1.16 9.84
C CYS A 145 21.60 -1.68 9.78
#